data_AF-A0A816HID2-F1
#
_entry.id   AF-A0A816HID2-F1
#
_cell.length_a   1.000
_cell.length_b   1.000
_cell.length_c   1.000
_cell.angle_alpha   90.00
_cell.angle_beta   90.00
_cell.angle_gamma   90.00
#
_symmetry.space_group_name_H-M   'P 1'
#
loop_
_entity.id
_entity.type
_entity.pdbx_description
1 polymer ?
#
loop_
_entity_poly.entity_id
_entity_poly.type
_entity_poly.pdbx_seq_one_letter_code
_entity_poly.pdbx_strand_id
1 'polypeptide(L)'
;TTRIFSFGLGYSPSRALVKGLAQATNGASIFVPPNSPVDEYVAIQLRQALTPAFTNFRLQWYGLSVSPLQSPRHIPPVFPNSRVLIYTLLEKDEETQIGIIIGGDNEGEKMDFTNNVIRQADTIRRLAAKSLIKELLYKLSYQEDSNFKQQIIELSLTHHILSPFTAFVGMEEHKLIQDDQRSQTRYIPNQISEGDQHLLFPSALST
;
A
#
# COMPACT_ATOMS: atom_id res chain seq x y z
N THR A 1 -21.12 12.81 -19.41
CA THR A 1 -20.04 13.18 -18.47
C THR A 1 -18.72 13.06 -19.20
N THR A 2 -17.77 13.98 -18.95
CA THR A 2 -16.48 14.04 -19.67
C THR A 2 -15.42 13.23 -18.91
N ARG A 3 -14.73 12.32 -19.61
CA ARG A 3 -13.61 11.53 -19.05
C ARG A 3 -12.28 12.22 -19.39
N ILE A 4 -11.34 12.27 -18.45
CA ILE A 4 -10.02 12.88 -18.67
C ILE A 4 -8.94 11.79 -18.68
N PHE A 5 -8.17 11.78 -19.76
CA PHE A 5 -7.02 10.90 -19.94
C PHE A 5 -5.74 11.73 -19.77
N SER A 6 -5.07 11.59 -18.63
CA SER A 6 -3.98 12.47 -18.21
C SER A 6 -2.60 11.85 -18.45
N PHE A 7 -1.63 12.70 -18.77
CA PHE A 7 -0.23 12.30 -18.97
C PHE A 7 0.68 12.98 -17.95
N GLY A 8 1.63 12.24 -17.41
CA GLY A 8 2.77 12.79 -16.67
C GLY A 8 4.06 12.55 -17.44
N LEU A 9 4.66 13.60 -18.01
CA LEU A 9 5.92 13.53 -18.75
C LEU A 9 7.14 13.70 -17.83
N GLY A 10 8.05 12.72 -17.84
CA GLY A 10 9.28 12.74 -17.07
C GLY A 10 9.06 12.61 -15.55
N TYR A 11 9.92 13.27 -14.78
CA TYR A 11 9.94 13.15 -13.31
C TYR A 11 9.22 14.28 -12.58
N SER A 12 9.02 15.43 -13.23
CA SER A 12 8.50 16.65 -12.60
C SER A 12 7.00 16.67 -12.29
N PRO A 13 6.10 16.03 -13.07
CA PRO A 13 4.67 16.15 -12.84
C PRO A 13 4.21 15.62 -11.48
N SER A 14 3.27 16.32 -10.87
CA SER A 14 2.62 15.86 -9.64
C SER A 14 1.86 14.56 -9.88
N ARG A 15 2.37 13.46 -9.31
CA ARG A 15 1.73 12.15 -9.43
C ARG A 15 0.33 12.12 -8.84
N ALA A 16 0.12 12.85 -7.74
CA ALA A 16 -1.17 12.95 -7.08
C ALA A 16 -2.20 13.64 -7.98
N LEU A 17 -1.84 14.75 -8.61
CA LEU A 17 -2.74 15.50 -9.50
C LEU A 17 -3.11 14.70 -10.75
N VAL A 18 -2.10 14.18 -11.47
CA VAL A 18 -2.31 13.45 -12.73
C VAL A 18 -3.18 12.22 -12.50
N LYS A 19 -2.91 11.44 -11.43
CA LYS A 19 -3.73 10.28 -11.08
C LYS A 19 -5.10 10.67 -10.56
N GLY A 20 -5.18 11.67 -9.69
CA GLY A 20 -6.43 12.14 -9.09
C GLY A 20 -7.42 12.65 -10.14
N LEU A 21 -6.94 13.40 -11.14
CA LEU A 21 -7.79 13.91 -12.22
C LEU A 21 -8.41 12.77 -13.06
N ALA A 22 -7.61 11.76 -13.40
CA ALA A 22 -8.09 10.58 -14.12
C ALA A 22 -9.08 9.77 -13.26
N GLN A 23 -8.77 9.57 -11.96
CA GLN A 23 -9.63 8.84 -11.04
C GLN A 23 -10.98 9.53 -10.83
N ALA A 24 -10.99 10.85 -10.62
CA ALA A 24 -12.22 11.61 -10.41
C ALA A 24 -13.14 11.63 -11.64
N THR A 25 -12.58 11.48 -12.85
CA THR A 25 -13.34 11.53 -14.11
C THR A 25 -13.56 10.16 -14.74
N ASN A 26 -13.24 9.06 -14.03
CA ASN A 26 -13.31 7.69 -14.56
C ASN A 26 -12.55 7.53 -15.90
N GLY A 27 -11.45 8.26 -16.04
CA GLY A 27 -10.50 8.12 -17.14
C GLY A 27 -9.29 7.29 -16.73
N ALA A 28 -8.19 7.47 -17.45
CA ALA A 28 -6.92 6.79 -17.16
C ALA A 28 -5.77 7.79 -17.06
N SER A 29 -4.69 7.39 -16.39
CA SER A 29 -3.47 8.21 -16.30
C SER A 29 -2.25 7.38 -16.67
N ILE A 30 -1.32 7.98 -17.39
CA ILE A 30 -0.09 7.32 -17.81
C ILE A 30 1.12 8.23 -17.55
N PHE A 31 2.21 7.65 -17.05
CA PHE A 31 3.47 8.39 -16.84
C PHE A 31 4.47 7.92 -17.87
N VAL A 32 5.01 8.88 -18.63
CA VAL A 32 6.01 8.67 -19.67
C VAL A 32 7.38 8.96 -19.06
N PRO A 33 8.26 7.97 -18.88
CA PRO A 33 9.61 8.21 -18.39
C PRO A 33 10.40 9.10 -19.37
N PRO A 34 11.48 9.78 -18.92
CA PRO A 34 12.35 10.50 -19.85
C PRO A 34 12.98 9.53 -20.86
N ASN A 35 13.33 10.04 -22.04
CA ASN A 35 13.94 9.26 -23.12
C ASN A 35 13.10 8.06 -23.60
N SER A 36 11.79 8.08 -23.34
CA SER A 36 10.85 7.06 -23.82
C SER A 36 10.11 7.56 -25.08
N PRO A 37 9.72 6.66 -26.00
CA PRO A 37 8.97 7.03 -27.20
C PRO A 37 7.56 7.51 -26.83
N VAL A 38 7.36 8.83 -26.79
CA VAL A 38 6.10 9.45 -26.30
C VAL A 38 4.89 9.03 -27.13
N ASP A 39 5.09 8.82 -28.43
CA ASP A 39 4.10 8.37 -29.41
C ASP A 39 3.45 7.04 -29.02
N GLU A 40 4.21 6.07 -28.48
CA GLU A 40 3.65 4.80 -28.00
C GLU A 40 2.68 5.01 -26.84
N TYR A 41 3.07 5.84 -25.86
CA TYR A 41 2.24 6.13 -24.69
C TYR A 41 0.98 6.91 -25.08
N VAL A 42 1.10 7.84 -26.03
CA VAL A 42 -0.04 8.56 -26.60
C VAL A 42 -0.97 7.60 -27.32
N ALA A 43 -0.45 6.66 -28.11
CA ALA A 43 -1.25 5.67 -28.80
C ALA A 43 -2.01 4.74 -27.84
N ILE A 44 -1.38 4.30 -26.75
CA ILE A 44 -2.02 3.50 -25.70
C ILE A 44 -3.20 4.28 -25.08
N GLN A 45 -2.96 5.52 -24.69
CA GLN A 45 -3.96 6.34 -24.02
C GLN A 45 -5.11 6.73 -24.96
N LEU A 46 -4.82 7.07 -26.21
CA LEU A 46 -5.83 7.34 -27.24
C LEU A 46 -6.67 6.11 -27.53
N ARG A 47 -6.05 4.92 -27.60
CA ARG A 47 -6.80 3.68 -27.77
C ARG A 47 -7.80 3.50 -26.63
N GLN A 48 -7.39 3.70 -25.37
CA GLN A 48 -8.31 3.64 -24.23
C GLN A 48 -9.42 4.71 -24.32
N ALA A 49 -9.09 5.92 -24.76
CA ALA A 49 -10.07 7.01 -24.88
C ALA A 49 -11.11 6.78 -25.99
N LEU A 50 -10.71 6.15 -27.10
CA LEU A 50 -11.54 5.95 -28.28
C LEU A 50 -12.30 4.61 -28.25
N THR A 51 -11.84 3.63 -27.47
CA THR A 51 -12.56 2.36 -27.32
C THR A 51 -13.65 2.46 -26.26
N PRO A 52 -14.79 1.77 -26.43
CA PRO A 52 -15.77 1.64 -25.37
C PRO A 52 -15.13 0.97 -24.16
N ALA A 53 -15.34 1.57 -22.98
CA ALA A 53 -14.95 0.98 -21.71
C ALA A 53 -16.14 0.25 -21.11
N PHE A 54 -15.90 -0.90 -20.49
CA PHE A 54 -16.89 -1.48 -19.61
C PHE A 54 -17.00 -0.60 -18.37
N THR A 55 -18.21 -0.13 -18.09
CA THR A 55 -18.49 0.82 -17.00
C THR A 55 -19.59 0.28 -16.10
N ASN A 56 -19.72 0.83 -14.90
CA ASN A 56 -20.76 0.46 -13.93
C ASN A 56 -20.69 -1.01 -13.49
N PHE A 57 -19.48 -1.49 -13.22
CA PHE A 57 -19.29 -2.77 -12.56
C PHE A 57 -19.76 -2.71 -11.12
N ARG A 58 -20.54 -3.72 -10.72
CA ARG A 58 -20.77 -4.02 -9.31
C ARG A 58 -20.43 -5.46 -9.05
N LEU A 59 -19.68 -5.65 -7.97
CA LEU A 59 -19.32 -6.97 -7.51
C LEU A 59 -20.26 -7.31 -6.35
N GLN A 60 -20.95 -8.43 -6.49
CA GLN A 60 -21.84 -8.97 -5.49
C GLN A 60 -21.25 -10.25 -4.93
N TRP A 61 -21.05 -10.25 -3.61
CA TRP A 61 -20.57 -11.42 -2.89
C TRP A 61 -21.77 -12.23 -2.42
N TYR A 62 -21.74 -13.54 -2.66
CA TYR A 62 -22.76 -14.49 -2.19
C TYR A 62 -22.14 -15.47 -1.20
N GLY A 63 -22.94 -15.93 -0.24
CA GLY A 63 -22.51 -16.90 0.77
C GLY A 63 -21.68 -16.33 1.92
N LEU A 64 -21.63 -15.00 2.06
CA LEU A 64 -20.97 -14.33 3.19
C LEU A 64 -21.98 -13.84 4.22
N SER A 65 -21.65 -14.04 5.50
CA SER A 65 -22.45 -13.54 6.63
C SER A 65 -22.39 -12.01 6.77
N VAL A 66 -21.31 -11.38 6.30
CA VAL A 66 -21.06 -9.93 6.39
C VAL A 66 -20.54 -9.43 5.05
N SER A 67 -20.93 -8.22 4.64
CA SER A 67 -20.38 -7.58 3.43
C SER A 67 -18.87 -7.40 3.58
N PRO A 68 -18.04 -7.98 2.71
CA PRO A 68 -16.61 -8.00 2.94
C PRO A 68 -16.01 -6.63 2.60
N LEU A 69 -14.92 -6.30 3.30
CA LEU A 69 -14.22 -5.06 3.05
C LEU A 69 -13.41 -5.19 1.75
N GLN A 70 -13.85 -4.51 0.70
CA GLN A 70 -13.22 -4.57 -0.63
C GLN A 70 -12.50 -3.27 -1.02
N SER A 71 -11.45 -3.40 -1.83
CA SER A 71 -10.74 -2.30 -2.49
C SER A 71 -10.44 -2.64 -3.95
N PRO A 72 -10.77 -1.77 -4.92
CA PRO A 72 -11.47 -0.48 -4.74
C PRO A 72 -12.95 -0.67 -4.40
N ARG A 73 -13.55 0.20 -3.57
CA ARG A 73 -15.00 0.17 -3.33
C ARG A 73 -15.81 0.57 -4.55
N HIS A 74 -15.35 1.58 -5.29
CA HIS A 74 -15.90 1.97 -6.58
C HIS A 74 -15.00 1.42 -7.68
N ILE A 75 -15.50 0.45 -8.43
CA ILE A 75 -14.73 -0.22 -9.48
C ILE A 75 -14.60 0.76 -10.66
N PRO A 76 -13.36 1.14 -11.06
CA PRO A 76 -13.16 2.03 -12.19
C PRO A 76 -13.52 1.33 -13.50
N PRO A 77 -13.76 2.08 -14.59
CA PRO A 77 -13.96 1.48 -15.91
C PRO A 77 -12.81 0.57 -16.33
N VAL A 78 -13.15 -0.52 -17.00
CA VAL A 78 -12.17 -1.45 -17.58
C VAL A 78 -12.09 -1.19 -19.08
N PHE A 79 -10.90 -0.79 -19.53
CA PHE A 79 -10.60 -0.57 -20.94
C PHE A 79 -10.06 -1.87 -21.57
N PRO A 80 -10.18 -2.02 -22.90
CA PRO A 80 -9.55 -3.14 -23.62
C PRO A 80 -8.04 -3.21 -23.33
N ASN A 81 -7.53 -4.43 -23.16
CA ASN A 81 -6.12 -4.70 -22.80
C ASN A 81 -5.67 -4.07 -21.46
N SER A 82 -6.61 -3.75 -20.57
CA SER A 82 -6.34 -3.35 -19.19
C SER A 82 -6.86 -4.40 -18.21
N ARG A 83 -6.44 -4.31 -16.95
CA ARG A 83 -6.95 -5.16 -15.87
C ARG A 83 -7.25 -4.31 -14.64
N VAL A 84 -8.30 -4.68 -13.92
CA VAL A 84 -8.62 -4.14 -12.59
C VAL A 84 -8.38 -5.22 -11.56
N LEU A 85 -7.66 -4.88 -10.49
CA LEU A 85 -7.43 -5.77 -9.36
C LEU A 85 -8.34 -5.36 -8.22
N ILE A 86 -9.15 -6.30 -7.75
CA ILE A 86 -10.04 -6.13 -6.60
C ILE A 86 -9.50 -7.02 -5.50
N TYR A 87 -9.26 -6.43 -4.34
CA TYR A 87 -8.83 -7.12 -3.15
C TYR A 87 -9.95 -7.12 -2.13
N THR A 88 -10.05 -8.20 -1.37
CA THR A 88 -10.91 -8.27 -0.20
C THR A 88 -10.25 -9.05 0.91
N LEU A 89 -10.59 -8.72 2.15
CA LEU A 89 -10.22 -9.49 3.33
C LEU A 89 -11.47 -10.19 3.86
N LEU A 90 -11.39 -11.52 3.94
CA LEU A 90 -12.43 -12.38 4.50
C LEU A 90 -11.95 -12.87 5.86
N GLU A 91 -12.84 -12.83 6.87
CA GLU A 91 -12.51 -13.28 8.23
C GLU A 91 -12.42 -14.80 8.35
N LYS A 92 -13.15 -15.51 7.49
CA LYS A 92 -13.22 -16.97 7.46
C LYS A 92 -13.07 -17.47 6.02
N ASP A 93 -12.56 -18.69 5.91
CA ASP A 93 -12.45 -19.43 4.66
C ASP A 93 -13.83 -20.04 4.31
N GLU A 94 -14.81 -19.16 4.12
CA GLU A 94 -16.15 -19.55 3.69
C GLU A 94 -16.15 -19.82 2.18
N GLU A 95 -16.88 -20.84 1.74
CA GLU A 95 -17.13 -21.07 0.32
C GLU A 95 -17.87 -19.87 -0.26
N THR A 96 -17.12 -18.99 -0.90
CA THR A 96 -17.63 -17.73 -1.44
C THR A 96 -17.86 -17.85 -2.93
N GLN A 97 -19.08 -17.53 -3.36
CA GLN A 97 -19.40 -17.35 -4.77
C GLN A 97 -19.37 -15.86 -5.07
N ILE A 98 -18.74 -15.50 -6.20
CA ILE A 98 -18.57 -14.11 -6.60
C ILE A 98 -19.39 -13.88 -7.87
N GLY A 99 -20.44 -13.06 -7.76
CA GLY A 99 -21.16 -12.56 -8.92
C GLY A 99 -20.59 -11.22 -9.36
N ILE A 100 -20.35 -11.06 -10.66
CA ILE A 100 -20.07 -9.75 -11.25
C ILE A 100 -21.29 -9.33 -12.04
N ILE A 101 -21.86 -8.18 -11.66
CA ILE A 101 -22.96 -7.55 -12.37
C ILE A 101 -22.37 -6.43 -13.22
N ILE A 102 -22.46 -6.58 -14.54
CA ILE A 102 -21.99 -5.60 -15.51
C ILE A 102 -23.20 -4.81 -16.01
N GLY A 103 -23.40 -3.61 -15.46
CA GLY A 103 -24.52 -2.75 -15.83
C GLY A 103 -25.35 -2.26 -14.64
N GLY A 104 -26.03 -1.12 -14.83
CA GLY A 104 -26.89 -0.49 -13.83
C GLY A 104 -28.13 -1.33 -13.48
N ASP A 105 -28.80 -0.95 -12.40
CA ASP A 105 -29.57 -1.78 -11.45
C ASP A 105 -30.55 -2.85 -11.94
N ASN A 106 -30.90 -3.00 -13.22
CA ASN A 106 -31.82 -4.08 -13.65
C ASN A 106 -31.61 -4.63 -15.09
N GLU A 107 -30.67 -4.11 -15.89
CA GLU A 107 -30.47 -4.53 -17.30
C GLU A 107 -29.02 -4.98 -17.61
N GLY A 108 -28.24 -5.26 -16.56
CA GLY A 108 -26.87 -5.70 -16.69
C GLY A 108 -26.74 -7.19 -16.98
N GLU A 109 -25.78 -7.56 -17.83
CA GLU A 109 -25.36 -8.95 -17.99
C GLU A 109 -24.70 -9.42 -16.68
N LYS A 110 -25.21 -10.54 -16.15
CA LYS A 110 -24.67 -11.16 -14.93
C LYS A 110 -23.70 -12.25 -15.33
N MET A 111 -22.50 -12.20 -14.77
CA MET A 111 -21.51 -13.24 -14.95
C MET A 111 -21.11 -13.76 -13.57
N ASP A 112 -21.47 -15.00 -13.31
CA ASP A 112 -21.15 -15.67 -12.04
C ASP A 112 -19.83 -16.40 -12.17
N PHE A 113 -18.95 -16.19 -11.19
CA PHE A 113 -17.68 -16.87 -11.07
C PHE A 113 -17.69 -17.74 -9.82
N THR A 114 -17.51 -19.05 -10.02
CA THR A 114 -17.23 -19.97 -8.92
C THR A 114 -15.74 -19.89 -8.59
N ASN A 115 -15.44 -19.65 -7.32
CA ASN A 115 -14.08 -19.42 -6.86
C ASN A 115 -13.26 -20.72 -6.98
N ASN A 116 -12.24 -20.73 -7.82
CA ASN A 116 -11.15 -21.69 -7.69
C ASN A 116 -10.12 -21.04 -6.77
N VAL A 117 -10.07 -21.46 -5.50
CA VAL A 117 -9.08 -20.93 -4.54
C VAL A 117 -7.69 -21.39 -4.98
N ILE A 118 -6.99 -20.54 -5.73
CA ILE A 118 -5.74 -20.94 -6.38
C ILE A 118 -4.54 -20.90 -5.43
N ARG A 119 -4.57 -20.15 -4.31
CA ARG A 119 -3.58 -20.19 -3.19
C ARG A 119 -3.93 -19.20 -2.06
N GLN A 120 -3.80 -19.62 -0.80
CA GLN A 120 -3.67 -18.74 0.36
C GLN A 120 -2.20 -18.36 0.56
N ALA A 121 -1.72 -17.33 -0.14
CA ALA A 121 -0.37 -16.79 0.09
C ALA A 121 -0.45 -15.57 1.02
N ASP A 122 0.39 -15.54 2.06
CA ASP A 122 0.48 -14.43 3.01
C ASP A 122 0.77 -13.08 2.32
N THR A 123 1.48 -13.10 1.19
CA THR A 123 1.73 -11.92 0.37
C THR A 123 0.45 -11.30 -0.21
N ILE A 124 -0.54 -12.11 -0.61
CA ILE A 124 -1.81 -11.61 -1.17
C ILE A 124 -2.61 -10.92 -0.06
N ARG A 125 -2.65 -11.51 1.13
CA ARG A 125 -3.25 -10.89 2.32
C ARG A 125 -2.62 -9.52 2.61
N ARG A 126 -1.29 -9.44 2.57
CA ARG A 126 -0.58 -8.17 2.76
C ARG A 126 -0.86 -7.16 1.65
N LEU A 127 -0.96 -7.58 0.39
CA LEU A 127 -1.35 -6.70 -0.72
C LEU A 127 -2.78 -6.18 -0.56
N ALA A 128 -3.71 -7.03 -0.13
CA ALA A 128 -5.10 -6.67 0.12
C ALA A 128 -5.20 -5.61 1.23
N ALA A 129 -4.57 -5.87 2.38
CA ALA A 129 -4.54 -4.93 3.49
C ALA A 129 -3.85 -3.60 3.10
N LYS A 130 -2.77 -3.64 2.32
CA LYS A 130 -2.13 -2.42 1.80
C LYS A 130 -3.05 -1.63 0.86
N SER A 131 -3.81 -2.30 -0.01
CA SER A 131 -4.77 -1.66 -0.91
C SER A 131 -5.87 -0.94 -0.12
N LEU A 132 -6.40 -1.62 0.91
CA LEU A 132 -7.41 -1.09 1.81
C LEU A 132 -6.92 0.13 2.60
N ILE A 133 -5.73 0.05 3.20
CA ILE A 133 -5.12 1.19 3.90
C ILE A 133 -4.97 2.39 2.96
N LYS A 134 -4.51 2.17 1.72
CA LYS A 134 -4.35 3.24 0.73
C LYS A 134 -5.68 3.92 0.40
N GLU A 135 -6.76 3.16 0.28
CA GLU A 135 -8.09 3.70 0.02
C GLU A 135 -8.65 4.46 1.23
N LEU A 136 -8.46 3.96 2.44
CA LEU A 136 -8.84 4.67 3.67
C LEU A 136 -8.06 5.98 3.82
N LEU A 137 -6.76 5.98 3.52
CA LEU A 137 -5.94 7.20 3.49
C LEU A 137 -6.43 8.22 2.47
N TYR A 138 -6.84 7.75 1.28
CA TYR A 138 -7.43 8.63 0.27
C TYR A 138 -8.71 9.30 0.81
N LYS A 139 -9.59 8.57 1.49
CA LYS A 139 -10.80 9.14 2.11
C LYS A 139 -10.48 10.13 3.22
N LEU A 140 -9.52 9.77 4.07
CA LEU A 140 -9.05 10.62 5.16
C LEU A 140 -8.53 11.98 4.65
N SER A 141 -7.99 12.04 3.43
CA SER A 141 -7.52 13.31 2.85
C SER A 141 -8.62 14.30 2.48
N TYR A 142 -9.88 13.84 2.34
CA TYR A 142 -11.03 14.69 2.05
C TYR A 142 -11.95 14.89 3.27
N GLN A 143 -12.00 13.89 4.16
CA GLN A 143 -12.86 13.90 5.34
C GLN A 143 -12.06 13.40 6.54
N GLU A 144 -11.85 14.28 7.52
CA GLU A 144 -11.24 13.91 8.78
C GLU A 144 -12.26 13.15 9.64
N ASP A 145 -12.18 11.82 9.60
CA ASP A 145 -12.97 10.92 10.44
C ASP A 145 -12.03 10.06 11.30
N SER A 146 -12.17 10.19 12.62
CA SER A 146 -11.44 9.40 13.61
C SER A 146 -11.61 7.89 13.42
N ASN A 147 -12.75 7.45 12.87
CA ASN A 147 -13.03 6.04 12.61
C ASN A 147 -12.10 5.48 11.52
N PHE A 148 -11.89 6.21 10.42
CA PHE A 148 -10.95 5.77 9.37
C PHE A 148 -9.52 5.68 9.89
N LYS A 149 -9.11 6.60 10.77
CA LYS A 149 -7.79 6.55 11.41
C LYS A 149 -7.63 5.29 12.26
N GLN A 150 -8.63 4.96 13.09
CA GLN A 150 -8.62 3.74 13.91
C GLN A 150 -8.57 2.48 13.05
N GLN A 151 -9.38 2.39 11.99
CA GLN A 151 -9.37 1.26 11.05
C GLN A 151 -8.01 1.08 10.36
N ILE A 152 -7.33 2.17 9.99
CA ILE A 152 -5.99 2.09 9.39
C ILE A 152 -4.98 1.51 10.39
N ILE A 153 -5.02 1.94 11.65
CA ILE A 153 -4.13 1.45 12.70
C ILE A 153 -4.39 -0.05 12.94
N GLU A 154 -5.65 -0.45 13.03
CA GLU A 154 -6.04 -1.85 13.22
C GLU A 154 -5.55 -2.73 12.06
N LEU A 155 -5.86 -2.37 10.80
CA LEU A 155 -5.40 -3.12 9.63
C LEU A 155 -3.87 -3.20 9.56
N SER A 156 -3.20 -2.12 9.93
CA SER A 156 -1.74 -2.04 9.95
C SER A 156 -1.12 -3.00 10.96
N LEU A 157 -1.64 -3.03 12.19
CA LEU A 157 -1.17 -3.91 13.26
C LEU A 157 -1.50 -5.37 12.96
N THR A 158 -2.73 -5.66 12.53
CA THR A 158 -3.21 -7.02 12.23
C THR A 158 -2.45 -7.68 11.07
N HIS A 159 -2.06 -6.91 10.05
CA HIS A 159 -1.39 -7.45 8.86
C HIS A 159 0.10 -7.09 8.78
N HIS A 160 0.66 -6.46 9.81
CA HIS A 160 2.06 -6.03 9.86
C HIS A 160 2.48 -5.18 8.66
N ILE A 161 1.69 -4.17 8.34
CA ILE A 161 1.94 -3.25 7.21
C ILE A 161 2.15 -1.85 7.75
N LEU A 162 3.23 -1.17 7.35
CA LEU A 162 3.45 0.23 7.71
C LEU A 162 2.32 1.13 7.18
N SER A 163 1.84 2.01 8.03
CA SER A 163 0.92 3.10 7.70
C SER A 163 1.51 4.42 8.21
N PRO A 164 1.01 5.59 7.77
CA PRO A 164 1.43 6.88 8.35
C PRO A 164 1.20 7.02 9.87
N PHE A 165 0.42 6.11 10.48
CA PHE A 165 0.08 6.13 11.91
C PHE A 165 0.79 5.04 12.73
N THR A 166 1.63 4.22 12.10
CA THR A 166 2.30 3.09 12.74
C THR A 166 3.76 3.00 12.32
N ALA A 167 4.62 2.52 13.21
CA ALA A 167 6.05 2.35 12.96
C ALA A 167 6.53 1.01 13.51
N PHE A 168 7.49 0.38 12.83
CA PHE A 168 8.21 -0.76 13.36
C PHE A 168 9.41 -0.25 14.16
N VAL A 169 9.46 -0.62 15.44
CA VAL A 169 10.57 -0.28 16.34
C VAL A 169 11.29 -1.58 16.70
N GLY A 170 12.57 -1.66 16.37
CA GLY A 170 13.43 -2.73 16.85
C GLY A 170 13.87 -2.43 18.28
N MET A 171 13.59 -3.34 19.21
CA MET A 171 14.11 -3.27 20.57
C MET A 171 15.16 -4.36 20.75
N GLU A 172 16.33 -3.99 21.26
CA GLU A 172 17.34 -4.94 21.69
C GLU A 172 17.06 -5.34 23.14
N GLU A 173 16.80 -6.62 23.37
CA GLU A 173 16.62 -7.14 24.73
C GLU A 173 17.98 -7.28 25.40
N HIS A 174 18.36 -6.28 26.20
CA HIS A 174 19.46 -6.45 27.14
C HIS A 174 18.99 -7.39 28.26
N LYS A 175 19.43 -8.65 28.20
CA LYS A 175 19.36 -9.54 29.36
C LYS A 175 20.22 -8.92 30.46
N LEU A 176 19.58 -8.37 31.48
CA LEU A 176 20.26 -8.01 32.72
C LEU A 176 20.92 -9.29 33.25
N ILE A 177 22.24 -9.33 33.23
CA ILE A 177 23.00 -10.40 33.83
C ILE A 177 22.75 -10.29 35.35
N GLN A 178 21.85 -11.12 35.89
CA GLN A 178 21.72 -11.35 37.31
C GLN A 178 22.86 -12.28 37.76
N ASP A 179 24.09 -11.77 37.73
CA ASP A 179 25.15 -12.32 38.56
C ASP A 179 25.45 -11.27 39.62
N ASP A 180 25.46 -11.69 40.88
CA ASP A 180 25.88 -10.91 42.06
C ASP A 180 27.39 -10.56 42.04
N GLN A 181 27.99 -10.61 40.84
CA GLN A 181 29.36 -10.26 40.56
C GLN A 181 29.39 -8.75 40.27
N ARG A 182 29.74 -7.99 41.32
CA ARG A 182 30.06 -6.55 41.31
C ARG A 182 30.60 -6.10 39.95
N SER A 183 30.11 -4.96 39.46
CA SER A 183 30.65 -4.25 38.30
C SER A 183 32.18 -4.32 38.27
N GLN A 184 32.75 -5.14 37.38
CA GLN A 184 34.20 -5.24 37.24
C GLN A 184 34.66 -4.13 36.32
N THR A 185 35.35 -3.14 36.88
CA THR A 185 36.02 -2.11 36.08
C THR A 185 37.12 -2.78 35.27
N ARG A 186 36.90 -2.96 33.97
CA ARG A 186 37.95 -3.39 33.05
C ARG A 186 38.65 -2.16 32.53
N TYR A 187 39.93 -2.02 32.86
CA TYR A 187 40.77 -0.98 32.26
C TYR A 187 40.94 -1.31 30.77
N ILE A 188 40.38 -0.46 29.92
CA ILE A 188 40.62 -0.50 28.47
C ILE A 188 41.71 0.53 28.22
N PRO A 189 42.95 0.11 27.88
CA PRO A 189 43.99 1.07 27.56
C PRO A 189 43.56 1.87 26.33
N ASN A 190 43.52 3.19 26.46
CA ASN A 190 43.31 4.05 25.29
C ASN A 190 44.46 3.77 24.31
N GLN A 191 44.10 3.36 23.09
CA GLN A 191 45.09 3.25 22.02
C GLN A 191 45.40 4.66 21.52
N ILE A 192 46.41 5.26 22.13
CA ILE A 192 46.97 6.55 21.75
C ILE A 192 48.16 6.27 20.84
N SER A 193 48.21 6.94 19.69
CA SER A 193 49.35 6.87 18.77
C SER A 193 50.63 7.33 19.46
N GLU A 194 51.79 6.81 19.05
CA GLU A 194 53.09 7.08 19.70
C GLU A 194 53.40 8.59 19.81
N GLY A 195 52.98 9.40 18.84
CA GLY A 195 53.15 10.86 18.85
C GLY A 195 52.29 11.62 19.87
N ASP A 196 51.19 11.03 20.32
CA ASP A 196 50.20 11.69 21.19
C ASP A 196 50.35 11.29 22.67
N GLN A 197 51.39 10.50 23.01
CA GLN A 197 51.67 10.06 24.39
C GLN A 197 51.93 11.23 25.35
N HIS A 198 52.42 12.37 24.84
CA HIS A 198 52.68 13.58 25.61
C HIS A 198 51.39 14.28 26.15
N LEU A 199 50.21 13.89 25.65
CA LEU A 199 48.91 14.39 26.10
C LEU A 199 48.36 13.63 27.32
N LEU A 200 49.04 12.57 27.76
CA LEU A 200 48.70 11.89 29.01
C LEU A 200 49.10 12.78 30.20
N PHE A 201 48.14 13.09 31.07
CA PHE A 201 48.43 13.80 32.32
C PHE A 201 49.48 13.05 33.16
N PRO A 202 50.41 13.75 33.83
CA PRO A 202 51.40 13.09 34.66
C PRO A 202 50.70 12.34 35.79
N SER A 203 51.00 11.05 35.92
CA SER A 203 50.52 10.22 37.02
C SER A 203 50.90 10.85 38.34
N ALA A 204 49.90 11.13 39.19
CA ALA A 204 50.11 11.62 40.54
C ALA A 204 51.11 10.71 41.27
N LEU A 205 52.09 11.36 41.89
CA LEU A 205 53.19 10.77 42.64
C LEU A 205 52.68 9.73 43.66
N SER A 206 53.41 8.62 43.74
CA SER A 206 53.28 7.59 44.75
C SER A 206 53.47 8.15 46.16
N THR A 207 52.47 7.98 47.02
CA THR A 207 52.62 7.69 48.45
C THR A 207 51.40 6.91 48.92
#